data_AF-A0A196S857-F1
#
_entry.id   AF-A0A196S857-F1
#
_cell.length_a   1.000
_cell.length_b   1.000
_cell.length_c   1.000
_cell.angle_alpha   90.00
_cell.angle_beta   90.00
_cell.angle_gamma   90.00
#
_symmetry.space_group_name_H-M   'P 1'
#
loop_
_entity.id
_entity.type
_entity.pdbx_description
1 polymer ?
#
loop_
_entity_poly.entity_id
_entity_poly.type
_entity_poly.pdbx_seq_one_letter_code
_entity_poly.pdbx_strand_id
1 'polypeptide(L)'
;MFLTLIPIHMKIGVLKESTELFDGWYVKRARRGVMEGELDVEDLRVEVHTWDEWKNVSKEVTDLVIPSNCCNEEGFKMFDVSELTCFENVKDVRLTGLKWLESVVIGEKSFTNEDTRLDSRPSGDFYLQSCGRVKELKIGCQSFYDFTTIMIDDMPSLEVIEIGEVNKVSANFDYASEFELEDLPALKSITIGDEALSQCFYVSIKDLPELTSIQLGASALVFINDDFSELHIGNLPELTTLTTVNNSCTFFNPRIIDLHYMPKLTNLFLDKRCAFRRKEKVNQYGIPAIFRPYLELPNFSLSRRG
;
A
#
# COMPACT_ATOMS: atom_id res chain seq x y z
N MET A 1 -62.42 15.44 31.88
CA MET A 1 -61.13 15.86 31.31
C MET A 1 -60.19 14.67 31.45
N PHE A 2 -59.97 13.95 30.36
CA PHE A 2 -59.28 12.66 30.32
C PHE A 2 -57.82 12.83 29.87
N LEU A 3 -56.99 11.97 30.48
CA LEU A 3 -55.75 11.36 29.98
C LEU A 3 -54.49 12.22 29.75
N THR A 4 -53.51 12.00 30.62
CA THR A 4 -52.10 11.91 30.22
C THR A 4 -51.52 10.61 30.76
N LEU A 5 -51.14 9.73 29.83
CA LEU A 5 -50.39 8.49 30.04
C LEU A 5 -48.90 8.80 29.98
N ILE A 6 -48.13 8.44 31.02
CA ILE A 6 -46.68 8.18 30.96
C ILE A 6 -46.45 6.97 31.87
N PRO A 7 -46.01 5.81 31.35
CA PRO A 7 -44.74 5.23 31.78
C PRO A 7 -44.03 4.45 30.63
N ILE A 8 -42.74 4.16 30.68
CA ILE A 8 -42.16 3.00 31.39
C ILE A 8 -40.69 3.30 31.75
N HIS A 9 -40.38 3.24 33.04
CA HIS A 9 -39.03 3.01 33.56
C HIS A 9 -38.77 1.51 33.58
N MET A 10 -37.65 1.06 33.00
CA MET A 10 -37.01 -0.19 33.39
C MET A 10 -35.67 0.11 34.07
N LYS A 11 -35.54 -0.41 35.28
CA LYS A 11 -34.39 -0.27 36.18
C LYS A 11 -33.16 -0.97 35.61
N ILE A 12 -32.04 -0.27 35.60
CA ILE A 12 -30.71 -0.87 35.41
C ILE A 12 -30.11 -1.15 36.78
N GLY A 13 -29.63 -2.38 36.96
CA GLY A 13 -28.98 -2.85 38.18
C GLY A 13 -27.66 -2.13 38.43
N VAL A 14 -27.36 -1.90 39.71
CA VAL A 14 -26.20 -1.14 40.19
C VAL A 14 -24.94 -2.00 40.13
N LEU A 15 -23.87 -1.47 39.53
CA LEU A 15 -22.48 -1.83 39.87
C LEU A 15 -21.76 -0.57 40.40
N LYS A 16 -21.11 -0.70 41.55
CA LYS A 16 -20.44 0.40 42.27
C LYS A 16 -18.98 0.55 41.83
N GLU A 17 -18.55 1.82 41.86
CA GLU A 17 -17.21 2.38 41.60
C GLU A 17 -16.81 2.62 40.13
N SER A 18 -17.60 3.48 39.46
CA SER A 18 -17.17 4.29 38.31
C SER A 18 -17.43 5.76 38.64
N THR A 19 -16.47 6.65 38.41
CA THR A 19 -16.71 8.10 38.47
C THR A 19 -17.12 8.55 37.07
N GLU A 20 -18.33 9.09 36.93
CA GLU A 20 -18.85 9.62 35.66
C GLU A 20 -18.00 10.80 35.15
N LEU A 21 -17.61 10.75 33.88
CA LEU A 21 -17.29 11.92 33.07
C LEU A 21 -18.05 11.77 31.75
N PHE A 22 -18.95 12.73 31.51
CA PHE A 22 -19.71 13.07 30.29
C PHE A 22 -19.92 11.97 29.22
N ASP A 23 -21.19 11.67 28.93
CA ASP A 23 -21.68 10.88 27.77
C ASP A 23 -21.12 9.46 27.61
N GLY A 24 -21.15 8.65 28.68
CA GLY A 24 -21.32 7.19 28.55
C GLY A 24 -20.06 6.33 28.41
N TRP A 25 -18.87 6.85 28.71
CA TRP A 25 -17.61 6.08 28.64
C TRP A 25 -17.36 5.22 29.89
N TYR A 26 -16.79 4.02 29.72
CA TYR A 26 -16.26 3.20 30.81
C TYR A 26 -14.82 2.74 30.52
N VAL A 27 -13.92 2.88 31.50
CA VAL A 27 -12.56 2.30 31.47
C VAL A 27 -12.43 1.27 32.58
N LYS A 28 -11.99 0.06 32.25
CA LYS A 28 -11.74 -1.00 33.23
C LYS A 28 -10.33 -0.85 33.81
N ARG A 29 -10.22 -0.25 35.01
CA ARG A 29 -8.96 -0.24 35.76
C ARG A 29 -8.62 -1.66 36.27
N ALA A 30 -7.50 -2.22 35.84
CA ALA A 30 -6.83 -3.26 36.62
C ALA A 30 -5.97 -2.57 37.69
N ARG A 31 -6.27 -2.75 38.97
CA ARG A 31 -5.40 -2.29 40.07
C ARG A 31 -4.45 -3.42 40.47
N ARG A 32 -3.14 -3.19 40.41
CA ARG A 32 -2.25 -3.27 41.59
C ARG A 32 -0.82 -2.77 41.31
N GLY A 33 -0.39 -1.82 42.15
CA GLY A 33 1.01 -1.71 42.60
C GLY A 33 1.82 -0.57 41.99
N VAL A 34 1.72 0.63 42.58
CA VAL A 34 2.60 1.77 42.28
C VAL A 34 4.04 1.48 42.71
N MET A 35 5.02 1.81 41.86
CA MET A 35 6.28 2.45 42.27
C MET A 35 6.56 3.61 41.30
N GLU A 36 6.89 4.78 41.85
CA GLU A 36 7.22 6.01 41.11
C GLU A 36 8.47 5.83 40.24
N GLY A 37 8.40 6.22 38.96
CA GLY A 37 9.59 6.54 38.17
C GLY A 37 9.81 5.86 36.82
N GLU A 38 8.80 5.24 36.19
CA GLU A 38 8.86 4.79 34.79
C GLU A 38 7.53 5.11 34.09
N LEU A 39 7.57 5.76 32.93
CA LEU A 39 6.40 5.99 32.07
C LEU A 39 6.09 4.69 31.33
N ASP A 40 5.22 3.85 31.91
CA ASP A 40 4.62 2.74 31.17
C ASP A 40 3.62 3.31 30.16
N VAL A 41 3.98 3.22 28.88
CA VAL A 41 3.06 3.42 27.75
C VAL A 41 2.13 2.21 27.71
N GLU A 42 1.12 2.19 28.58
CA GLU A 42 0.09 1.14 28.55
C GLU A 42 -0.81 1.34 27.31
N ASP A 43 -0.53 0.53 26.29
CA ASP A 43 -1.42 0.07 25.21
C ASP A 43 -2.84 0.65 25.21
N LEU A 44 -3.03 1.78 24.52
CA LEU A 44 -4.35 2.31 24.17
C LEU A 44 -4.89 1.55 22.95
N ARG A 45 -5.26 0.27 23.15
CA ARG A 45 -6.02 -0.48 22.14
C ARG A 45 -7.46 0.03 22.08
N VAL A 46 -7.77 0.70 20.97
CA VAL A 46 -9.14 1.11 20.64
C VAL A 46 -9.69 0.13 19.61
N GLU A 47 -10.64 -0.69 20.03
CA GLU A 47 -11.44 -1.48 19.10
C GLU A 47 -12.61 -0.61 18.64
N VAL A 48 -12.58 -0.21 17.37
CA VAL A 48 -13.63 0.58 16.74
C VAL A 48 -14.65 -0.39 16.14
N HIS A 49 -15.84 -0.42 16.73
CA HIS A 49 -16.94 -1.29 16.32
C HIS A 49 -18.01 -0.51 15.55
N THR A 50 -18.03 0.82 15.62
CA THR A 50 -19.01 1.65 14.90
C THR A 50 -18.42 2.97 14.34
N TRP A 51 -19.12 3.57 13.37
CA TRP A 51 -18.72 4.86 12.74
C TRP A 51 -18.75 6.05 13.71
N ASP A 52 -19.65 6.04 14.69
CA ASP A 52 -19.69 7.11 15.69
C ASP A 52 -18.54 6.95 16.71
N GLU A 53 -18.04 5.73 16.93
CA GLU A 53 -16.80 5.50 17.67
C GLU A 53 -15.60 6.03 16.89
N TRP A 54 -15.54 5.78 15.57
CA TRP A 54 -14.49 6.26 14.67
C TRP A 54 -14.29 7.79 14.70
N LYS A 55 -15.38 8.57 14.66
CA LYS A 55 -15.32 10.05 14.72
C LYS A 55 -14.74 10.60 16.03
N ASN A 56 -14.77 9.80 17.08
CA ASN A 56 -14.34 10.18 18.43
C ASN A 56 -13.01 9.50 18.82
N VAL A 57 -12.36 8.80 17.89
CA VAL A 57 -11.04 8.21 18.11
C VAL A 57 -10.03 9.34 18.32
N SER A 58 -9.35 9.30 19.47
CA SER A 58 -8.33 10.28 19.86
C SER A 58 -7.19 10.33 18.83
N LYS A 59 -6.61 11.52 18.63
CA LYS A 59 -5.42 11.74 17.78
C LYS A 59 -4.13 11.08 18.31
N GLU A 60 -4.23 10.30 19.38
CA GLU A 60 -3.14 9.65 20.10
C GLU A 60 -3.19 8.11 19.99
N VAL A 61 -4.03 7.53 19.12
CA VAL A 61 -4.08 6.08 18.90
C VAL A 61 -2.81 5.57 18.22
N THR A 62 -2.15 4.60 18.84
CA THR A 62 -0.88 4.01 18.40
C THR A 62 -1.05 2.76 17.54
N ASP A 63 -2.21 2.10 17.62
CA ASP A 63 -2.49 0.83 16.96
C ASP A 63 -3.92 0.80 16.43
N LEU A 64 -4.07 0.85 15.10
CA LEU A 64 -5.33 0.58 14.43
C LEU A 64 -5.38 -0.90 14.05
N VAL A 65 -5.85 -1.74 14.96
CA VAL A 65 -6.09 -3.16 14.68
C VAL A 65 -7.56 -3.34 14.38
N ILE A 66 -7.89 -3.78 13.17
CA ILE A 66 -9.21 -4.35 12.84
C ILE A 66 -9.07 -5.87 12.98
N PRO A 67 -9.51 -6.48 14.09
CA PRO A 67 -9.35 -7.91 14.30
C PRO A 67 -10.14 -8.74 13.29
N SER A 68 -9.73 -9.98 13.12
CA SER A 68 -10.47 -10.96 12.33
C SER A 68 -11.92 -11.08 12.84
N ASN A 69 -12.88 -11.05 11.92
CA ASN A 69 -14.33 -11.02 12.16
C ASN A 69 -14.94 -9.67 12.63
N CYS A 70 -14.19 -8.57 12.66
CA CYS A 70 -14.76 -7.21 12.83
C CYS A 70 -15.16 -6.60 11.48
N CYS A 71 -15.99 -5.55 11.51
CA CYS A 71 -16.46 -4.82 10.31
C CYS A 71 -17.23 -5.67 9.25
N ASN A 72 -18.02 -6.68 9.69
CA ASN A 72 -18.78 -7.59 8.81
C ASN A 72 -20.27 -7.22 8.62
N GLU A 73 -20.60 -5.95 8.81
CA GLU A 73 -21.97 -5.46 8.75
C GLU A 73 -22.39 -5.21 7.29
N GLU A 74 -23.66 -5.41 6.96
CA GLU A 74 -24.21 -5.28 5.60
C GLU A 74 -24.02 -3.87 4.99
N GLY A 75 -23.73 -2.87 5.83
CA GLY A 75 -23.41 -1.50 5.43
C GLY A 75 -21.93 -1.19 5.16
N PHE A 76 -21.00 -2.06 5.55
CA PHE A 76 -19.55 -1.79 5.49
C PHE A 76 -18.93 -2.27 4.17
N LYS A 77 -19.26 -1.57 3.08
CA LYS A 77 -18.81 -1.94 1.72
C LYS A 77 -17.50 -1.28 1.29
N MET A 78 -17.11 -0.20 1.97
CA MET A 78 -16.00 0.66 1.61
C MET A 78 -15.22 1.04 2.86
N PHE A 79 -13.91 0.76 2.88
CA PHE A 79 -12.99 1.20 3.93
C PHE A 79 -12.22 2.40 3.38
N ASP A 80 -12.74 3.58 3.66
CA ASP A 80 -12.21 4.85 3.19
C ASP A 80 -11.63 5.64 4.37
N VAL A 81 -10.30 5.79 4.37
CA VAL A 81 -9.58 6.63 5.33
C VAL A 81 -9.03 7.90 4.66
N SER A 82 -9.55 8.29 3.48
CA SER A 82 -9.03 9.41 2.69
C SER A 82 -9.09 10.76 3.40
N GLU A 83 -10.11 10.95 4.23
CA GLU A 83 -10.31 12.18 5.02
C GLU A 83 -9.43 12.25 6.28
N LEU A 84 -8.60 11.23 6.52
CA LEU A 84 -7.78 11.12 7.74
C LEU A 84 -6.28 11.21 7.45
N THR A 85 -5.70 12.33 7.87
CA THR A 85 -4.26 12.61 7.80
C THR A 85 -3.62 12.49 9.18
N CYS A 86 -3.83 11.38 9.90
CA CYS A 86 -3.58 11.36 11.36
C CYS A 86 -3.03 10.05 11.97
N PHE A 87 -2.34 9.22 11.18
CA PHE A 87 -1.77 7.94 11.65
C PHE A 87 -0.22 7.89 11.58
N GLU A 88 0.45 8.99 11.92
CA GLU A 88 1.92 9.15 11.75
C GLU A 88 2.76 8.17 12.59
N ASN A 89 2.20 7.64 13.68
CA ASN A 89 2.87 6.69 14.57
C ASN A 89 2.55 5.22 14.25
N VAL A 90 1.61 4.96 13.34
CA VAL A 90 1.23 3.59 12.99
C VAL A 90 2.33 2.99 12.11
N LYS A 91 2.85 1.84 12.52
CA LYS A 91 3.90 1.10 11.81
C LYS A 91 3.45 -0.23 11.24
N ASP A 92 2.21 -0.65 11.48
CA ASP A 92 1.67 -1.90 10.96
C ASP A 92 0.20 -1.67 10.58
N VAL A 93 -0.12 -1.87 9.31
CA VAL A 93 -1.48 -1.76 8.76
C VAL A 93 -1.82 -3.07 8.08
N ARG A 94 -2.80 -3.80 8.64
CA ARG A 94 -3.22 -5.12 8.14
C ARG A 94 -4.72 -5.14 7.84
N LEU A 95 -5.04 -5.36 6.57
CA LEU A 95 -6.39 -5.60 6.08
C LEU A 95 -6.46 -7.05 5.57
N THR A 96 -6.83 -7.97 6.45
CA THR A 96 -6.78 -9.41 6.16
C THR A 96 -8.14 -10.08 6.36
N GLY A 97 -8.60 -10.85 5.36
CA GLY A 97 -9.79 -11.70 5.50
C GLY A 97 -11.14 -10.95 5.54
N LEU A 98 -11.18 -9.70 5.05
CA LEU A 98 -12.37 -8.85 5.08
C LEU A 98 -13.32 -9.23 3.92
N LYS A 99 -14.19 -10.21 4.19
CA LYS A 99 -15.05 -10.89 3.19
C LYS A 99 -16.00 -10.01 2.40
N TRP A 100 -16.30 -8.82 2.92
CA TRP A 100 -17.28 -7.89 2.35
C TRP A 100 -16.67 -6.59 1.85
N LEU A 101 -15.38 -6.40 2.09
CA LEU A 101 -14.70 -5.17 1.67
C LEU A 101 -14.58 -5.15 0.15
N GLU A 102 -15.06 -4.09 -0.49
CA GLU A 102 -15.04 -3.96 -1.96
C GLU A 102 -14.04 -2.92 -2.45
N SER A 103 -13.63 -1.99 -1.60
CA SER A 103 -12.72 -0.89 -1.95
C SER A 103 -11.88 -0.46 -0.75
N VAL A 104 -10.59 -0.25 -0.97
CA VAL A 104 -9.64 0.32 -0.01
C VAL A 104 -9.12 1.64 -0.57
N VAL A 105 -9.40 2.72 0.14
CA VAL A 105 -8.89 4.06 -0.23
C VAL A 105 -8.13 4.64 0.95
N ILE A 106 -6.85 4.91 0.74
CA ILE A 106 -5.95 5.59 1.68
C ILE A 106 -5.71 7.01 1.16
N GLY A 107 -5.85 8.01 2.02
CA GLY A 107 -5.68 9.42 1.68
C GLY A 107 -4.25 9.80 1.35
N GLU A 108 -4.03 11.08 1.05
CA GLU A 108 -2.67 11.63 0.93
C GLU A 108 -2.06 11.86 2.32
N LYS A 109 -0.75 11.66 2.45
CA LYS A 109 -0.02 11.84 3.71
C LYS A 109 -0.59 11.03 4.88
N SER A 110 -1.22 9.90 4.63
CA SER A 110 -1.67 8.95 5.65
C SER A 110 -0.53 7.98 5.99
N PHE A 111 -0.43 7.56 7.25
CA PHE A 111 0.59 6.59 7.68
C PHE A 111 2.02 7.00 7.32
N THR A 112 2.34 8.28 7.51
CA THR A 112 3.70 8.81 7.31
C THR A 112 3.98 9.86 8.38
N ASN A 113 5.24 10.02 8.76
CA ASN A 113 5.69 11.08 9.67
C ASN A 113 6.68 11.98 8.93
N GLU A 114 6.43 13.29 8.89
CA GLU A 114 7.32 14.24 8.17
C GLU A 114 8.70 14.39 8.86
N ASP A 115 8.78 14.19 10.19
CA ASP A 115 10.02 14.31 10.97
C ASP A 115 10.98 13.12 10.77
N THR A 116 10.47 11.93 10.39
CA THR A 116 11.32 10.74 10.18
C THR A 116 12.19 10.83 8.94
N ARG A 117 11.97 11.83 8.07
CA ARG A 117 12.77 12.08 6.86
C ARG A 117 14.24 12.43 7.17
N LEU A 118 14.57 12.75 8.43
CA LEU A 118 15.90 13.19 8.82
C LEU A 118 16.67 12.14 9.64
N ASP A 119 16.01 11.38 10.55
CA ASP A 119 16.74 10.70 11.63
C ASP A 119 16.33 9.24 11.95
N SER A 120 15.19 8.74 11.43
CA SER A 120 14.67 7.42 11.81
C SER A 120 14.70 6.43 10.63
N ARG A 121 15.02 5.16 10.90
CA ARG A 121 14.98 4.11 9.88
C ARG A 121 13.52 3.79 9.51
N PRO A 122 13.17 3.73 8.21
CA PRO A 122 11.90 3.19 7.74
C PRO A 122 11.67 1.78 8.32
N SER A 123 10.45 1.50 8.77
CA SER A 123 10.12 0.22 9.42
C SER A 123 8.63 -0.13 9.41
N GLY A 124 7.82 0.57 8.60
CA GLY A 124 6.38 0.33 8.54
C GLY A 124 6.03 -0.84 7.61
N ASP A 125 4.95 -1.55 7.92
CA ASP A 125 4.44 -2.64 7.08
C ASP A 125 2.96 -2.48 6.72
N PHE A 126 2.65 -2.69 5.43
CA PHE A 126 1.28 -2.68 4.91
C PHE A 126 0.94 -4.04 4.30
N TYR A 127 -0.18 -4.63 4.72
CA TYR A 127 -0.68 -5.90 4.22
C TYR A 127 -2.16 -5.77 3.81
N LEU A 128 -2.47 -6.16 2.59
CA LEU A 128 -3.83 -6.33 2.08
C LEU A 128 -3.96 -7.76 1.55
N GLN A 129 -4.59 -8.64 2.33
CA GLN A 129 -4.54 -10.09 2.06
C GLN A 129 -5.89 -10.78 2.21
N SER A 130 -6.15 -11.81 1.40
CA SER A 130 -7.32 -12.70 1.52
C SER A 130 -8.67 -11.96 1.56
N CYS A 131 -8.77 -10.83 0.86
CA CYS A 131 -9.99 -10.03 0.78
C CYS A 131 -10.67 -10.28 -0.58
N GLY A 132 -11.43 -11.37 -0.67
CA GLY A 132 -11.97 -11.88 -1.94
C GLY A 132 -12.98 -11.01 -2.68
N ARG A 133 -13.37 -9.84 -2.15
CA ARG A 133 -14.30 -8.90 -2.80
C ARG A 133 -13.70 -7.54 -3.14
N VAL A 134 -12.49 -7.25 -2.67
CA VAL A 134 -11.87 -5.95 -2.93
C VAL A 134 -11.56 -5.85 -4.42
N LYS A 135 -12.07 -4.80 -5.04
CA LYS A 135 -11.92 -4.51 -6.47
C LYS A 135 -10.93 -3.40 -6.74
N GLU A 136 -10.73 -2.50 -5.78
CA GLU A 136 -9.80 -1.39 -5.92
C GLU A 136 -8.99 -1.16 -4.66
N LEU A 137 -7.70 -0.91 -4.85
CA LEU A 137 -6.79 -0.35 -3.86
C LEU A 137 -6.28 0.99 -4.40
N LYS A 138 -6.52 2.07 -3.66
CA LYS A 138 -6.04 3.41 -3.97
C LYS A 138 -5.28 3.96 -2.78
N ILE A 139 -4.05 4.40 -3.01
CA ILE A 139 -3.19 4.99 -1.98
C ILE A 139 -2.79 6.38 -2.45
N GLY A 140 -3.15 7.41 -1.69
CA GLY A 140 -2.84 8.80 -2.00
C GLY A 140 -1.35 9.12 -1.89
N CYS A 141 -0.94 10.21 -2.52
CA CYS A 141 0.45 10.68 -2.52
C CYS A 141 1.02 10.82 -1.10
N GLN A 142 2.29 10.48 -0.94
CA GLN A 142 3.09 10.63 0.28
C GLN A 142 2.63 9.77 1.46
N SER A 143 1.68 8.87 1.26
CA SER A 143 1.27 7.89 2.26
C SER A 143 2.27 6.74 2.33
N PHE A 144 2.47 6.18 3.52
CA PHE A 144 3.39 5.05 3.74
C PHE A 144 4.84 5.33 3.29
N TYR A 145 5.31 6.58 3.33
CA TYR A 145 6.67 6.94 2.91
C TYR A 145 7.77 6.13 3.64
N ASP A 146 7.57 5.90 4.94
CA ASP A 146 8.49 5.19 5.85
C ASP A 146 8.14 3.71 6.03
N PHE A 147 7.28 3.17 5.16
CA PHE A 147 6.95 1.74 5.13
C PHE A 147 7.89 1.01 4.17
N THR A 148 8.46 -0.08 4.68
CA THR A 148 9.42 -0.95 3.97
C THR A 148 8.80 -2.22 3.43
N THR A 149 7.55 -2.50 3.80
CA THR A 149 6.81 -3.69 3.36
C THR A 149 5.46 -3.29 2.79
N ILE A 150 5.15 -3.82 1.61
CA ILE A 150 3.82 -3.80 1.00
C ILE A 150 3.54 -5.21 0.47
N MET A 151 2.48 -5.83 0.97
CA MET A 151 2.08 -7.18 0.58
C MET A 151 0.62 -7.18 0.15
N ILE A 152 0.39 -7.58 -1.10
CA ILE A 152 -0.94 -7.69 -1.70
C ILE A 152 -1.07 -9.11 -2.23
N ASP A 153 -1.85 -9.96 -1.55
CA ASP A 153 -1.87 -11.40 -1.83
C ASP A 153 -3.27 -11.99 -1.62
N ASP A 154 -3.62 -13.05 -2.36
CA ASP A 154 -4.93 -13.71 -2.34
C ASP A 154 -6.09 -12.69 -2.55
N MET A 155 -6.01 -11.95 -3.65
CA MET A 155 -6.96 -10.88 -4.02
C MET A 155 -7.67 -11.19 -5.35
N PRO A 156 -8.52 -12.24 -5.41
CA PRO A 156 -9.08 -12.76 -6.66
C PRO A 156 -10.03 -11.82 -7.40
N SER A 157 -10.55 -10.78 -6.74
CA SER A 157 -11.46 -9.79 -7.32
C SER A 157 -10.80 -8.43 -7.58
N LEU A 158 -9.52 -8.26 -7.28
CA LEU A 158 -8.85 -6.96 -7.39
C LEU A 158 -8.66 -6.58 -8.85
N GLU A 159 -9.24 -5.47 -9.28
CA GLU A 159 -9.26 -4.99 -10.65
C GLU A 159 -8.32 -3.80 -10.87
N VAL A 160 -8.12 -2.97 -9.85
CA VAL A 160 -7.37 -1.70 -9.95
C VAL A 160 -6.44 -1.52 -8.75
N ILE A 161 -5.18 -1.17 -9.04
CA ILE A 161 -4.22 -0.69 -8.05
C ILE A 161 -3.73 0.70 -8.48
N GLU A 162 -3.88 1.68 -7.59
CA GLU A 162 -3.32 3.02 -7.75
C GLU A 162 -2.51 3.36 -6.50
N ILE A 163 -1.22 3.63 -6.66
CA ILE A 163 -0.31 4.05 -5.58
C ILE A 163 0.31 5.38 -5.97
N GLY A 164 -0.16 6.47 -5.37
CA GLY A 164 0.21 7.83 -5.72
C GLY A 164 -0.45 8.32 -7.01
N GLU A 165 0.07 9.42 -7.55
CA GLU A 165 -0.42 10.08 -8.75
C GLU A 165 0.75 10.39 -9.72
N VAL A 166 0.52 10.20 -11.01
CA VAL A 166 1.51 10.45 -12.05
C VAL A 166 1.61 11.96 -12.31
N ASN A 167 2.82 12.50 -12.41
CA ASN A 167 3.14 13.94 -12.47
C ASN A 167 2.95 14.70 -11.14
N LYS A 168 2.86 13.98 -10.01
CA LYS A 168 2.82 14.54 -8.67
C LYS A 168 3.75 13.73 -7.76
N VAL A 169 4.55 14.42 -6.95
CA VAL A 169 5.47 13.79 -5.98
C VAL A 169 4.65 12.88 -5.06
N SER A 170 4.81 11.57 -5.26
CA SER A 170 4.07 10.55 -4.54
C SER A 170 4.95 9.94 -3.46
N ALA A 171 6.14 9.45 -3.80
CA ALA A 171 7.11 8.92 -2.82
C ALA A 171 6.50 7.90 -1.82
N ASN A 172 5.43 7.20 -2.21
CA ASN A 172 4.86 6.13 -1.41
C ASN A 172 5.89 4.99 -1.33
N PHE A 173 6.13 4.42 -0.15
CA PHE A 173 6.99 3.25 0.00
C PHE A 173 8.42 3.44 -0.59
N ASP A 174 9.08 4.59 -0.37
CA ASP A 174 10.40 4.95 -0.95
C ASP A 174 11.59 4.05 -0.49
N TYR A 175 11.32 3.09 0.41
CA TYR A 175 12.28 2.08 0.87
C TYR A 175 11.66 0.68 0.92
N ALA A 176 10.54 0.45 0.23
CA ALA A 176 9.99 -0.89 0.15
C ALA A 176 11.00 -1.82 -0.52
N SER A 177 11.41 -2.87 0.19
CA SER A 177 12.45 -3.76 -0.32
C SER A 177 11.93 -4.59 -1.48
N GLU A 178 10.67 -5.01 -1.41
CA GLU A 178 10.04 -5.92 -2.35
C GLU A 178 8.65 -5.39 -2.72
N PHE A 179 8.29 -5.52 -4.01
CA PHE A 179 6.95 -5.22 -4.49
C PHE A 179 6.50 -6.33 -5.44
N GLU A 180 5.52 -7.10 -5.02
CA GLU A 180 5.03 -8.28 -5.73
C GLU A 180 3.55 -8.17 -6.03
N LEU A 181 3.21 -8.35 -7.30
CA LEU A 181 1.85 -8.51 -7.80
C LEU A 181 1.84 -9.77 -8.67
N GLU A 182 1.56 -10.90 -8.03
CA GLU A 182 1.54 -12.23 -8.67
C GLU A 182 0.16 -12.87 -8.51
N ASP A 183 -0.27 -13.65 -9.50
CA ASP A 183 -1.50 -14.46 -9.45
C ASP A 183 -2.79 -13.65 -9.09
N LEU A 184 -2.93 -12.43 -9.63
CA LEU A 184 -4.14 -11.60 -9.47
C LEU A 184 -5.01 -11.70 -10.73
N PRO A 185 -5.95 -12.67 -10.80
CA PRO A 185 -6.63 -13.05 -12.05
C PRO A 185 -7.56 -11.98 -12.62
N ALA A 186 -8.02 -11.04 -11.79
CA ALA A 186 -8.95 -9.98 -12.20
C ALA A 186 -8.27 -8.62 -12.41
N LEU A 187 -6.95 -8.49 -12.16
CA LEU A 187 -6.28 -7.20 -12.16
C LEU A 187 -6.15 -6.66 -13.58
N LYS A 188 -6.70 -5.46 -13.81
CA LYS A 188 -6.82 -4.85 -15.15
C LYS A 188 -5.87 -3.69 -15.36
N SER A 189 -5.61 -2.89 -14.31
CA SER A 189 -4.77 -1.70 -14.41
C SER A 189 -3.95 -1.45 -13.16
N ILE A 190 -2.70 -1.03 -13.37
CA ILE A 190 -1.78 -0.59 -12.32
C ILE A 190 -1.33 0.84 -12.64
N THR A 191 -1.45 1.74 -11.65
CA THR A 191 -0.89 3.09 -11.71
C THR A 191 0.01 3.30 -10.50
N ILE A 192 1.27 3.67 -10.74
CA ILE A 192 2.24 4.02 -9.69
C ILE A 192 2.73 5.45 -9.94
N GLY A 193 2.63 6.31 -8.95
CA GLY A 193 2.94 7.74 -9.02
C GLY A 193 4.43 8.07 -8.97
N ASP A 194 4.76 9.36 -9.06
CA ASP A 194 6.15 9.79 -9.13
C ASP A 194 6.92 9.45 -7.85
N GLU A 195 8.12 8.89 -8.01
CA GLU A 195 9.02 8.47 -6.92
C GLU A 195 8.44 7.39 -5.99
N ALA A 196 7.25 6.84 -6.27
CA ALA A 196 6.69 5.74 -5.50
C ALA A 196 7.43 4.43 -5.75
N LEU A 197 7.59 3.63 -4.68
CA LEU A 197 8.33 2.37 -4.68
C LEU A 197 9.75 2.57 -5.24
N SER A 198 10.41 3.65 -4.81
CA SER A 198 11.83 3.87 -5.06
C SER A 198 12.67 3.05 -4.07
N GLN A 199 13.95 2.89 -4.39
CA GLN A 199 14.91 2.03 -3.67
C GLN A 199 14.48 0.57 -3.50
N CYS A 200 13.61 0.03 -4.37
CA CYS A 200 13.28 -1.38 -4.33
C CYS A 200 14.48 -2.26 -4.66
N PHE A 201 14.54 -3.43 -4.03
CA PHE A 201 15.49 -4.49 -4.35
C PHE A 201 14.88 -5.48 -5.35
N TYR A 202 13.61 -5.84 -5.16
CA TYR A 202 12.90 -6.81 -5.97
C TYR A 202 11.54 -6.26 -6.42
N VAL A 203 11.22 -6.41 -7.69
CA VAL A 203 9.89 -6.10 -8.22
C VAL A 203 9.42 -7.25 -9.11
N SER A 204 8.24 -7.79 -8.81
CA SER A 204 7.60 -8.82 -9.62
C SER A 204 6.17 -8.46 -9.98
N ILE A 205 5.85 -8.48 -11.27
CA ILE A 205 4.51 -8.26 -11.82
C ILE A 205 4.25 -9.41 -12.78
N LYS A 206 3.60 -10.47 -12.30
CA LYS A 206 3.49 -11.74 -13.01
C LYS A 206 2.13 -12.40 -12.93
N ASP A 207 1.84 -13.23 -13.92
CA ASP A 207 0.68 -14.12 -13.91
C ASP A 207 -0.65 -13.35 -13.76
N LEU A 208 -0.76 -12.24 -14.50
CA LEU A 208 -1.92 -11.33 -14.50
C LEU A 208 -2.65 -11.43 -15.85
N PRO A 209 -3.57 -12.40 -16.02
CA PRO A 209 -4.16 -12.72 -17.31
C PRO A 209 -5.03 -11.60 -17.89
N GLU A 210 -5.63 -10.76 -17.05
CA GLU A 210 -6.54 -9.68 -17.46
C GLU A 210 -5.87 -8.29 -17.46
N LEU A 211 -4.57 -8.21 -17.14
CA LEU A 211 -3.88 -6.92 -17.02
C LEU A 211 -3.67 -6.31 -18.40
N THR A 212 -4.21 -5.10 -18.60
CA THR A 212 -4.18 -4.42 -19.91
C THR A 212 -3.27 -3.19 -19.94
N SER A 213 -3.04 -2.55 -18.78
CA SER A 213 -2.31 -1.28 -18.69
C SER A 213 -1.48 -1.16 -17.41
N ILE A 214 -0.23 -0.69 -17.57
CA ILE A 214 0.64 -0.24 -16.48
C ILE A 214 1.08 1.20 -16.78
N GLN A 215 0.80 2.12 -15.86
CA GLN A 215 1.23 3.52 -15.93
C GLN A 215 2.13 3.87 -14.76
N LEU A 216 3.31 4.41 -15.04
CA LEU A 216 4.35 4.69 -14.05
C LEU A 216 4.74 6.17 -14.05
N GLY A 217 4.86 6.77 -12.87
CA GLY A 217 5.29 8.14 -12.67
C GLY A 217 6.77 8.35 -12.97
N ALA A 218 7.23 9.59 -12.79
CA ALA A 218 8.65 9.92 -12.87
C ALA A 218 9.40 9.17 -11.77
N SER A 219 10.41 8.39 -12.12
CA SER A 219 11.25 7.67 -11.15
C SER A 219 10.50 6.70 -10.23
N ALA A 220 9.32 6.22 -10.63
CA ALA A 220 8.65 5.10 -9.98
C ALA A 220 9.45 3.81 -10.17
N LEU A 221 9.45 2.89 -9.19
CA LEU A 221 10.13 1.58 -9.28
C LEU A 221 11.62 1.73 -9.64
N VAL A 222 12.30 2.69 -9.02
CA VAL A 222 13.76 2.84 -9.10
C VAL A 222 14.39 1.85 -8.14
N PHE A 223 15.32 1.04 -8.66
CA PHE A 223 16.00 0.05 -7.85
C PHE A 223 17.15 0.65 -7.04
N ILE A 224 17.39 0.08 -5.86
CA ILE A 224 18.64 0.27 -5.14
C ILE A 224 19.82 -0.17 -6.03
N ASN A 225 20.97 0.47 -5.86
CA ASN A 225 22.18 0.08 -6.58
C ASN A 225 22.85 -1.14 -5.92
N ASP A 226 22.20 -2.30 -6.06
CA ASP A 226 22.67 -3.59 -5.57
C ASP A 226 22.84 -4.57 -6.74
N ASP A 227 23.86 -5.44 -6.65
CA ASP A 227 24.24 -6.41 -7.69
C ASP A 227 23.22 -7.55 -7.87
N PHE A 228 22.32 -7.73 -6.90
CA PHE A 228 21.26 -8.76 -6.92
C PHE A 228 19.86 -8.19 -7.15
N SER A 229 19.73 -6.91 -7.50
CA SER A 229 18.42 -6.30 -7.77
C SER A 229 17.72 -6.95 -8.98
N GLU A 230 16.46 -7.38 -8.81
CA GLU A 230 15.72 -8.15 -9.82
C GLU A 230 14.41 -7.50 -10.24
N LEU A 231 14.20 -7.38 -11.54
CA LEU A 231 12.94 -6.96 -12.14
C LEU A 231 12.33 -8.09 -12.96
N HIS A 232 11.14 -8.49 -12.56
CA HIS A 232 10.40 -9.60 -13.12
C HIS A 232 9.05 -9.10 -13.65
N ILE A 233 8.86 -9.10 -14.97
CA ILE A 233 7.57 -8.74 -15.58
C ILE A 233 7.22 -9.80 -16.62
N GLY A 234 6.19 -10.59 -16.38
CA GLY A 234 5.85 -11.61 -17.37
C GLY A 234 4.56 -12.37 -17.15
N ASN A 235 4.22 -13.17 -18.16
CA ASN A 235 2.91 -13.83 -18.26
C ASN A 235 1.73 -12.84 -18.19
N LEU A 236 1.78 -11.81 -19.06
CA LEU A 236 0.75 -10.77 -19.16
C LEU A 236 0.16 -10.79 -20.58
N PRO A 237 -0.68 -11.79 -20.92
CA PRO A 237 -1.15 -12.04 -22.29
C PRO A 237 -1.94 -10.87 -22.88
N GLU A 238 -2.67 -10.13 -22.05
CA GLU A 238 -3.55 -9.03 -22.45
C GLU A 238 -2.90 -7.64 -22.32
N LEU A 239 -1.65 -7.55 -21.85
CA LEU A 239 -1.01 -6.26 -21.63
C LEU A 239 -0.78 -5.54 -22.97
N THR A 240 -1.37 -4.35 -23.11
CA THR A 240 -1.25 -3.52 -24.32
C THR A 240 -0.38 -2.30 -24.12
N THR A 241 -0.33 -1.79 -22.88
CA THR A 241 0.31 -0.52 -22.53
C THR A 241 1.20 -0.67 -21.29
N LEU A 242 2.47 -0.23 -21.42
CA LEU A 242 3.42 -0.04 -20.32
C LEU A 242 4.16 1.27 -20.57
N THR A 243 3.81 2.31 -19.81
CA THR A 243 4.31 3.66 -20.09
C THR A 243 4.74 4.40 -18.83
N THR A 244 5.76 5.25 -18.96
CA THR A 244 6.12 6.25 -17.97
C THR A 244 5.96 7.69 -18.49
N VAL A 245 6.30 8.69 -17.69
CA VAL A 245 6.33 10.10 -18.11
C VAL A 245 7.68 10.48 -18.75
N ASN A 246 7.74 11.64 -19.40
CA ASN A 246 8.98 12.14 -20.00
C ASN A 246 10.07 12.37 -18.92
N ASN A 247 11.34 12.11 -19.27
CA ASN A 247 12.48 12.27 -18.36
C ASN A 247 12.40 11.42 -17.07
N SER A 248 11.71 10.29 -17.10
CA SER A 248 11.60 9.39 -15.95
C SER A 248 12.87 8.55 -15.75
N CYS A 249 13.21 8.26 -14.49
CA CYS A 249 14.20 7.26 -14.13
C CYS A 249 13.61 5.88 -13.81
N THR A 250 12.35 5.60 -14.15
CA THR A 250 11.73 4.30 -13.89
C THR A 250 12.59 3.13 -14.36
N PHE A 251 12.74 2.12 -13.49
CA PHE A 251 13.61 0.95 -13.69
C PHE A 251 15.11 1.29 -13.89
N PHE A 252 15.66 2.27 -13.16
CA PHE A 252 17.04 2.75 -13.37
C PHE A 252 18.15 1.71 -13.12
N ASN A 253 18.00 0.80 -12.15
CA ASN A 253 19.10 -0.03 -11.66
C ASN A 253 18.91 -1.56 -11.59
N PRO A 254 17.86 -2.22 -12.14
CA PRO A 254 17.76 -3.66 -12.01
C PRO A 254 18.95 -4.34 -12.70
N ARG A 255 19.61 -5.27 -12.00
CA ARG A 255 20.76 -6.05 -12.49
C ARG A 255 20.32 -7.28 -13.25
N ILE A 256 19.30 -7.95 -12.72
CA ILE A 256 18.70 -9.13 -13.30
C ILE A 256 17.32 -8.72 -13.79
N ILE A 257 17.05 -9.00 -15.06
CA ILE A 257 15.79 -8.68 -15.71
C ILE A 257 15.23 -9.96 -16.31
N ASP A 258 13.99 -10.30 -15.96
CA ASP A 258 13.22 -11.34 -16.60
C ASP A 258 11.94 -10.73 -17.20
N LEU A 259 11.87 -10.73 -18.53
CA LEU A 259 10.75 -10.21 -19.29
C LEU A 259 10.18 -11.30 -20.18
N HIS A 260 8.95 -11.75 -19.94
CA HIS A 260 8.41 -12.82 -20.77
C HIS A 260 6.91 -12.77 -21.03
N TYR A 261 6.53 -13.27 -22.20
CA TYR A 261 5.14 -13.48 -22.60
C TYR A 261 4.24 -12.25 -22.42
N MET A 262 4.45 -11.24 -23.28
CA MET A 262 3.62 -10.02 -23.39
C MET A 262 3.22 -9.78 -24.85
N PRO A 263 2.57 -10.75 -25.52
CA PRO A 263 2.42 -10.76 -26.99
C PRO A 263 1.61 -9.58 -27.54
N LYS A 264 0.72 -8.98 -26.75
CA LYS A 264 -0.16 -7.87 -27.16
C LYS A 264 0.41 -6.47 -26.86
N LEU A 265 1.60 -6.39 -26.25
CA LEU A 265 2.16 -5.09 -25.86
C LEU A 265 2.55 -4.31 -27.12
N THR A 266 1.93 -3.16 -27.33
CA THR A 266 2.15 -2.31 -28.51
C THR A 266 2.55 -0.89 -28.13
N ASN A 267 2.12 -0.41 -26.96
CA ASN A 267 2.47 0.89 -26.43
C ASN A 267 3.46 0.76 -25.28
N LEU A 268 4.75 0.76 -25.61
CA LEU A 268 5.85 0.78 -24.64
C LEU A 268 6.52 2.14 -24.68
N PHE A 269 6.49 2.86 -23.56
CA PHE A 269 7.23 4.11 -23.41
C PHE A 269 8.01 4.10 -22.11
N LEU A 270 9.33 3.93 -22.22
CA LEU A 270 10.30 4.08 -21.14
C LEU A 270 11.40 5.06 -21.59
N ASP A 271 12.04 5.79 -20.66
CA ASP A 271 13.18 6.64 -21.00
C ASP A 271 14.41 5.77 -21.29
N LYS A 272 14.86 5.76 -22.54
CA LYS A 272 16.00 4.94 -23.00
C LYS A 272 17.33 5.29 -22.31
N ARG A 273 17.45 6.48 -21.74
CA ARG A 273 18.66 6.91 -21.01
C ARG A 273 18.72 6.32 -19.61
N CYS A 274 17.58 5.87 -19.07
CA CYS A 274 17.44 5.48 -17.68
C CYS A 274 16.95 4.05 -17.50
N ALA A 275 15.90 3.63 -18.19
CA ALA A 275 15.30 2.31 -18.01
C ALA A 275 16.30 1.20 -18.34
N PHE A 276 16.43 0.23 -17.43
CA PHE A 276 17.32 -0.94 -17.53
C PHE A 276 18.79 -0.55 -17.75
N ARG A 277 19.21 0.62 -17.24
CA ARG A 277 20.54 1.18 -17.52
C ARG A 277 21.66 0.33 -16.93
N ARG A 278 21.46 -0.26 -15.75
CA ARG A 278 22.46 -1.09 -15.06
C ARG A 278 22.25 -2.59 -15.19
N LYS A 279 21.45 -3.04 -16.14
CA LYS A 279 21.25 -4.48 -16.39
C LYS A 279 22.55 -5.22 -16.67
N GLU A 280 22.69 -6.42 -16.12
CA GLU A 280 23.81 -7.34 -16.37
C GLU A 280 23.32 -8.64 -16.99
N LYS A 281 22.18 -9.16 -16.51
CA LYS A 281 21.54 -10.37 -17.02
C LYS A 281 20.13 -10.06 -17.48
N VAL A 282 19.81 -10.46 -18.70
CA VAL A 282 18.45 -10.32 -19.26
C VAL A 282 17.98 -11.66 -19.79
N ASN A 283 16.94 -12.20 -19.17
CA ASN A 283 16.17 -13.32 -19.70
C ASN A 283 14.95 -12.74 -20.43
N GLN A 284 14.76 -13.10 -21.69
CA GLN A 284 13.63 -12.60 -22.46
C GLN A 284 13.09 -13.63 -23.45
N TYR A 285 11.78 -13.85 -23.47
CA TYR A 285 11.12 -14.70 -24.45
C TYR A 285 9.64 -14.32 -24.62
N GLY A 286 9.10 -14.41 -25.83
CA GLY A 286 7.69 -14.07 -26.08
C GLY A 286 7.32 -12.60 -25.82
N ILE A 287 8.30 -11.68 -25.90
CA ILE A 287 8.07 -10.23 -25.79
C ILE A 287 8.16 -9.55 -27.17
N PRO A 288 7.46 -8.44 -27.42
CA PRO A 288 7.49 -7.77 -28.71
C PRO A 288 8.81 -7.03 -28.97
N ALA A 289 9.15 -6.84 -30.25
CA ALA A 289 10.41 -6.21 -30.67
C ALA A 289 10.60 -4.76 -30.18
N ILE A 290 9.53 -4.09 -29.71
CA ILE A 290 9.56 -2.74 -29.15
C ILE A 290 10.47 -2.63 -27.90
N PHE A 291 10.79 -3.75 -27.23
CA PHE A 291 11.75 -3.79 -26.13
C PHE A 291 13.22 -3.67 -26.56
N ARG A 292 13.57 -3.99 -27.82
CA ARG A 292 14.97 -4.05 -28.29
C ARG A 292 15.80 -2.81 -27.94
N PRO A 293 15.32 -1.57 -28.13
CA PRO A 293 16.10 -0.36 -27.81
C PRO A 293 16.48 -0.23 -26.33
N TYR A 294 15.83 -0.96 -25.43
CA TYR A 294 16.06 -0.91 -23.99
C TYR A 294 16.99 -2.04 -23.51
N LEU A 295 17.01 -3.17 -24.21
CA LEU A 295 17.67 -4.40 -23.77
C LEU A 295 19.02 -4.65 -24.46
N GLU A 296 19.29 -4.01 -25.59
CA GLU A 296 20.61 -4.05 -26.21
C GLU A 296 21.67 -3.47 -25.25
N LEU A 297 22.70 -4.26 -24.97
CA LEU A 297 23.89 -3.75 -24.27
C LEU A 297 24.55 -2.73 -25.19
N PRO A 298 25.01 -1.57 -24.67
CA PRO A 298 25.75 -0.63 -25.49
C PRO A 298 26.95 -1.36 -26.10
N ASN A 299 27.02 -1.38 -27.43
CA ASN A 299 28.18 -1.88 -28.15
C ASN A 299 29.40 -1.09 -27.67
N PHE A 300 30.18 -1.66 -26.75
CA PHE A 300 31.55 -1.25 -26.55
C PHE A 300 32.31 -1.69 -27.78
N SER A 301 32.19 -0.92 -28.87
CA SER A 301 33.18 -0.95 -29.93
C SER A 301 34.51 -0.65 -29.25
N LEU A 302 35.34 -1.69 -29.09
CA LEU A 302 36.73 -1.61 -28.69
C LEU A 302 37.38 -0.50 -29.51
N SER A 303 37.49 0.70 -28.95
CA SER A 303 38.45 1.68 -29.44
C SER A 303 39.82 1.13 -29.09
N ARG A 304 40.33 0.25 -29.95
CA ARG A 304 41.77 0.07 -30.10
C ARG A 304 42.33 1.44 -30.46
N ARG A 305 42.73 2.22 -29.46
CA ARG A 305 43.72 3.27 -29.66
C ARG A 305 45.06 2.56 -29.62
N GLY A 306 45.64 2.43 -30.81
CA GLY A 306 47.07 2.16 -30.97
C GLY A 306 47.91 3.39 -30.65
#